data_AF-A0A5N8A371-F1
#
_entry.id   AF-A0A5N8A371-F1
#
_cell.length_a   1.000
_cell.length_b   1.000
_cell.length_c   1.000
_cell.angle_alpha   90.00
_cell.angle_beta   90.00
_cell.angle_gamma   90.00
#
_symmetry.space_group_name_H-M   'P 1'
#
loop_
_entity.id
_entity.type
_entity.pdbx_description
1 polymer ?
#
loop_
_entity_poly.entity_id
_entity_poly.type
_entity_poly.pdbx_seq_one_letter_code
_entity_poly.pdbx_strand_id
1 'polypeptide(L)'
;MEYFTVSLLNGVIYGLLLFMVSAGLTLIFGMMGVLNFAHASFYMIGAYAAYTLTPVTGFWMALVLATIIAGVLGMGVERFFLRR
;
A
#
# COMPACT_ATOMS: atom_id res chain seq x y z
N MET A 1 -13.26 32.66 -6.33
CA MET A 1 -11.79 32.53 -6.30
C MET A 1 -11.31 31.44 -5.34
N GLU A 2 -11.88 31.32 -4.13
CA GLU A 2 -11.47 30.28 -3.16
C GLU A 2 -11.60 28.84 -3.68
N TYR A 3 -12.72 28.48 -4.33
CA TYR A 3 -12.91 27.14 -4.92
C TYR A 3 -11.85 26.79 -5.97
N PHE A 4 -11.40 27.76 -6.76
CA PHE A 4 -10.36 27.55 -7.78
C PHE A 4 -9.01 27.27 -7.10
N THR A 5 -8.65 28.05 -6.08
CA THR A 5 -7.42 27.86 -5.32
C THR A 5 -7.41 26.51 -4.59
N VAL A 6 -8.52 26.10 -3.97
CA VAL A 6 -8.64 24.81 -3.28
C VAL A 6 -8.54 23.64 -4.26
N SER A 7 -9.18 23.71 -5.44
CA SER A 7 -9.06 22.66 -6.46
C SER A 7 -7.64 22.57 -7.03
N LEU A 8 -6.95 23.69 -7.21
CA LEU A 8 -5.55 23.70 -7.65
C LEU A 8 -4.65 23.04 -6.61
N LEU A 9 -4.81 23.38 -5.33
CA LEU A 9 -4.06 22.77 -4.24
C LEU A 9 -4.35 21.27 -4.13
N ASN A 10 -5.61 20.85 -4.25
CA ASN A 10 -5.96 19.43 -4.29
C ASN A 10 -5.30 18.72 -5.48
N GLY A 11 -5.32 19.32 -6.68
CA GLY A 11 -4.66 18.76 -7.85
C GLY A 11 -3.15 18.58 -7.64
N VAL A 12 -2.49 19.55 -7.00
CA VAL A 12 -1.07 19.46 -6.63
C VAL A 12 -0.85 18.37 -5.58
N ILE A 13 -1.69 18.28 -4.54
CA ILE A 13 -1.59 17.24 -3.51
C ILE A 13 -1.70 15.85 -4.13
N TYR A 14 -2.72 15.62 -4.97
CA TYR A 14 -2.88 14.35 -5.67
C TYR A 14 -1.72 14.06 -6.62
N GLY A 15 -1.23 15.08 -7.34
CA GLY A 15 -0.06 14.95 -8.21
C GLY A 15 1.20 14.56 -7.45
N LEU A 16 1.46 15.18 -6.29
CA LEU A 16 2.57 14.84 -5.41
C LEU A 16 2.44 13.44 -4.82
N LEU A 17 1.22 13.02 -4.46
CA LEU A 17 0.94 11.69 -3.95
C LEU A 17 1.26 10.63 -5.02
N LEU A 18 0.77 10.81 -6.24
CA LEU A 18 1.06 9.93 -7.38
C LEU A 18 2.54 9.95 -7.77
N PHE A 19 3.19 11.11 -7.70
CA PHE A 19 4.63 11.26 -7.92
C PHE A 19 5.42 10.47 -6.88
N MET A 20 5.09 10.58 -5.60
CA MET A 20 5.78 9.87 -4.52
C MET A 20 5.66 8.35 -4.68
N VAL A 21 4.47 7.86 -5.06
CA VAL A 21 4.25 6.43 -5.36
C VAL A 21 5.10 5.98 -6.55
N SER A 22 5.11 6.75 -7.64
CA SER A 22 5.89 6.44 -8.85
C SER A 22 7.40 6.51 -8.61
N ALA A 23 7.87 7.49 -7.84
CA ALA A 23 9.27 7.67 -7.50
C ALA A 23 9.78 6.53 -6.61
N GLY A 24 8.98 6.09 -5.63
CA GLY A 24 9.30 4.92 -4.80
C GLY A 24 9.42 3.65 -5.64
N LEU A 25 8.51 3.46 -6.58
CA LEU A 25 8.54 2.32 -7.50
C LEU A 25 9.79 2.35 -8.40
N THR A 26 10.15 3.52 -8.92
CA THR A 26 11.35 3.74 -9.74
C THR A 26 12.64 3.50 -8.95
N LEU A 27 12.69 3.95 -7.69
CA LEU A 27 13.83 3.73 -6.79
C LEU A 27 14.05 2.23 -6.50
N ILE A 28 12.98 1.49 -6.25
CA ILE A 28 13.05 0.04 -6.01
C ILE A 28 13.58 -0.68 -7.27
N PHE A 29 13.12 -0.31 -8.46
CA PHE A 29 13.64 -0.87 -9.71
C PHE A 29 15.08 -0.48 -10.00
N GLY A 30 15.44 0.78 -9.72
CA GLY A 30 16.79 1.27 -9.94
C GLY A 30 17.84 0.52 -9.12
N MET A 31 17.49 0.06 -7.92
CA MET A 31 18.41 -0.70 -7.06
C MET A 31 18.39 -2.21 -7.33
N MET A 32 17.21 -2.82 -7.54
CA MET A 32 17.10 -4.28 -7.68
C MET A 32 17.14 -4.79 -9.12
N GLY A 33 16.94 -3.93 -10.13
CA GLY A 33 16.92 -4.32 -11.54
C GLY A 33 15.72 -5.19 -11.96
N VAL A 34 14.79 -5.49 -11.04
CA VAL A 34 13.59 -6.31 -11.29
C VAL A 34 12.33 -5.66 -10.72
N LEU A 35 11.24 -5.80 -11.48
CA LEU A 35 9.90 -5.32 -11.14
C LEU A 35 9.24 -6.25 -10.12
N ASN A 36 9.33 -5.93 -8.82
CA ASN A 36 8.71 -6.73 -7.76
C ASN A 36 7.26 -6.28 -7.49
N PHE A 37 6.31 -6.94 -8.14
CA PHE A 37 4.88 -6.72 -7.91
C PHE A 37 4.36 -7.31 -6.59
N ALA A 38 5.12 -8.20 -5.94
CA ALA A 38 4.69 -8.81 -4.68
C ALA A 38 4.55 -7.75 -3.58
N HIS A 39 5.43 -6.75 -3.56
CA HIS A 39 5.37 -5.68 -2.56
C HIS A 39 4.05 -4.89 -2.64
N ALA A 40 3.65 -4.47 -3.85
CA ALA A 40 2.42 -3.71 -4.08
C ALA A 40 1.16 -4.56 -3.79
N SER A 41 1.18 -5.84 -4.15
CA SER A 41 0.03 -6.73 -3.89
C SER A 41 -0.14 -7.03 -2.39
N PHE A 42 0.95 -7.25 -1.64
CA PHE A 42 0.86 -7.40 -0.18
C PHE A 42 0.41 -6.12 0.52
N TYR A 43 0.86 -4.95 0.06
CA TYR A 43 0.36 -3.67 0.54
C TYR A 43 -1.16 -3.53 0.33
N MET A 44 -1.65 -3.84 -0.88
CA MET A 44 -3.08 -3.78 -1.17
C MET A 44 -3.90 -4.72 -0.28
N ILE A 45 -3.43 -5.95 -0.07
CA ILE A 45 -4.11 -6.92 0.81
C ILE A 45 -4.23 -6.39 2.24
N GLY A 46 -3.15 -5.83 2.79
CA GLY A 46 -3.16 -5.23 4.12
C GLY A 46 -4.13 -4.03 4.20
N ALA A 47 -4.08 -3.13 3.21
CA ALA A 47 -4.96 -1.97 3.16
C ALA A 47 -6.44 -2.36 3.04
N TYR A 48 -6.78 -3.34 2.19
CA TYR A 48 -8.15 -3.82 2.03
C TYR A 48 -8.65 -4.54 3.29
N ALA A 49 -7.80 -5.35 3.94
CA ALA A 49 -8.13 -5.99 5.21
C ALA A 49 -8.40 -4.94 6.30
N ALA A 50 -7.58 -3.90 6.40
CA ALA A 50 -7.82 -2.81 7.35
C ALA A 50 -9.13 -2.07 7.04
N TYR A 51 -9.42 -1.79 5.77
CA TYR A 51 -10.65 -1.13 5.35
C TYR A 51 -11.90 -1.94 5.69
N THR A 52 -11.89 -3.26 5.46
CA THR A 52 -13.04 -4.14 5.75
C THR A 52 -13.22 -4.41 7.24
N LEU A 53 -12.13 -4.45 8.03
CA LEU A 53 -12.18 -4.71 9.47
C LEU A 53 -12.49 -3.46 10.30
N THR A 54 -12.10 -2.27 9.83
CA THR A 54 -12.34 -0.99 10.53
C THR A 54 -13.79 -0.81 11.01
N PRO A 55 -14.84 -1.06 10.19
CA PRO A 55 -16.23 -0.88 10.64
C PRO A 55 -16.68 -1.91 11.69
N VAL A 56 -15.99 -3.04 11.85
CA VAL A 56 -16.39 -4.13 12.76
C VAL A 56 -15.62 -4.08 14.07
N THR A 57 -14.30 -3.87 14.01
CA THR A 57 -13.40 -3.96 15.16
C THR A 57 -12.91 -2.61 15.67
N GLY A 58 -13.19 -1.52 14.93
CA GLY A 58 -12.59 -0.21 15.15
C GLY A 58 -11.17 -0.13 14.59
N PHE A 59 -10.69 1.11 14.39
CA PHE A 59 -9.43 1.41 13.69
C PHE A 59 -8.21 0.71 14.29
N TRP A 60 -8.05 0.77 15.62
CA TRP A 60 -6.86 0.23 16.29
C TRP A 60 -6.76 -1.29 16.19
N MET A 61 -7.88 -2.01 16.40
CA MET A 61 -7.89 -3.47 16.24
C MET A 61 -7.78 -3.87 14.77
N ALA A 62 -8.41 -3.13 13.85
CA ALA A 62 -8.32 -3.40 12.42
C ALA A 62 -6.90 -3.24 11.90
N LEU A 63 -6.14 -2.25 12.40
CA LEU A 63 -4.74 -2.04 12.04
C LEU A 63 -3.86 -3.24 12.44
N VAL A 64 -4.00 -3.71 13.68
CA VAL A 64 -3.24 -4.86 14.18
C VAL A 64 -3.61 -6.13 13.40
N LEU A 65 -4.92 -6.40 13.24
CA LEU A 65 -5.40 -7.57 12.52
C LEU A 65 -4.97 -7.57 11.05
N ALA A 66 -5.07 -6.43 10.36
CA ALA A 66 -4.64 -6.30 8.97
C ALA A 66 -3.14 -6.56 8.79
N THR A 67 -2.33 -6.09 9.74
CA THR A 67 -0.87 -6.33 9.74
C THR A 67 -0.56 -7.83 9.93
N ILE A 68 -1.27 -8.49 10.84
CA ILE A 68 -1.14 -9.95 11.07
C ILE A 68 -1.57 -10.72 9.82
N ILE A 69 -2.71 -10.39 9.21
CA ILE A 69 -3.21 -11.05 7.99
C ILE A 69 -2.21 -10.91 6.85
N ALA A 70 -1.70 -9.71 6.61
CA ALA A 70 -0.69 -9.46 5.58
C ALA A 70 0.61 -10.26 5.85
N GLY A 71 1.07 -10.30 7.11
CA GLY A 71 2.25 -11.06 7.51
C GLY A 71 2.10 -12.57 7.33
N VAL A 72 0.96 -13.14 7.72
CA VAL A 72 0.67 -14.58 7.55
C VAL A 72 0.61 -14.95 6.07
N LEU A 73 -0.02 -14.13 5.24
CA LEU A 73 -0.06 -14.35 3.79
C LEU A 73 1.34 -14.25 3.16
N GLY A 74 2.16 -13.29 3.59
CA GLY A 74 3.56 -13.18 3.18
C GLY A 74 4.37 -14.43 3.52
N MET A 75 4.22 -14.92 4.76
CA MET A 75 4.89 -16.14 5.21
C MET A 75 4.43 -17.37 4.43
N GLY A 76 3.14 -17.46 4.09
CA GLY A 76 2.60 -18.51 3.23
C GLY A 76 3.24 -18.51 1.84
N VAL A 77 3.31 -17.34 1.20
CA VAL A 77 3.95 -17.21 -0.12
C VAL A 77 5.43 -17.60 -0.05
N GLU A 78 6.16 -17.17 0.99
CA GLU A 78 7.56 -17.60 1.16
C GLU A 78 7.68 -19.12 1.28
N ARG A 79 6.85 -19.74 2.13
CA ARG A 79 6.91 -21.18 2.42
C ARG A 79 6.56 -22.04 1.22
N PHE A 80 5.55 -21.66 0.44
CA PHE A 80 4.99 -22.51 -0.63
C PHE A 80 5.59 -22.23 -2.01
N PHE A 81 5.92 -20.97 -2.33
CA PHE A 81 6.37 -20.57 -3.66
C PHE A 81 7.87 -20.29 -3.74
N LEU A 82 8.47 -19.67 -2.71
CA LEU A 82 9.87 -19.25 -2.77
C LEU A 82 10.85 -20.27 -2.16
N ARG A 83 10.40 -21.10 -1.22
CA ARG A 83 11.22 -22.14 -0.57
C ARG A 83 11.25 -23.49 -1.32
N ARG A 84 11.02 -23.48 -2.64
CA ARG A 84 11.25 -24.65 -3.50
C ARG A 84 12.53 -24.49 -4.30
#